data_AF-A0A4U5PRH6-F1
#
_entry.id   AF-A0A4U5PRH6-F1
#
_cell.length_a   1.000
_cell.length_b   1.000
_cell.length_c   1.000
_cell.angle_alpha   90.00
_cell.angle_beta   90.00
_cell.angle_gamma   90.00
#
_symmetry.space_group_name_H-M   'P 1'
#
loop_
_entity.id
_entity.type
_entity.pdbx_description
1 polymer ?
#
loop_
_entity_poly.entity_id
_entity_poly.type
_entity_poly.pdbx_seq_one_letter_code
_entity_poly.pdbx_strand_id
1 'polypeptide(L)'
;MMCGACVSRVKSVLSADERVESAVVNMLTETGAVKLKPEALLEGEMSGSVAESLAKRLSECGFEAKKRVSGSGVAENVKMWEDMIKKKELIVKSRNSVLFAWTLVALCCGSHAFHILHSLGIHAGHGSFRRCCIVPGTINWDGPLRIEALSFGSDSTISSIICMVEDAQGNEVPIQRLADSIAGPFVYSVMTISAVTFSFWYYTGSHFFPDVLLNDIAGPDGDPLLLSLKLSVDVLTGTLTEGKPAVSAVSSISYEESEILQMADAVEKTALHPIARAIVNKAESLKLTIPVTRGQLTEPGFGTLAEVDGSLVAVGSLDWVQERFQRRTGMSDLKDLETEVMYQSSEGMSSSSYSKTVVYVGREGEGIIGAVAISNGLCHDAESTVIRLQHNGYQHGPSYQETEKQLQP
;
A
#
# COMPACT_ATOMS: atom_id res chain seq x y z
N MET A 1 26.86 -44.69 1.03
CA MET A 1 25.37 -44.72 0.98
C MET A 1 24.91 -44.28 -0.41
N MET A 2 23.96 -44.95 -1.09
CA MET A 2 23.78 -44.75 -2.55
C MET A 2 22.48 -44.06 -3.01
N CYS A 3 21.49 -43.87 -2.12
CA CYS A 3 20.23 -43.23 -2.51
C CYS A 3 19.52 -42.56 -1.32
N GLY A 4 18.52 -41.74 -1.61
CA GLY A 4 17.71 -41.05 -0.60
C GLY A 4 16.99 -41.96 0.39
N ALA A 5 16.68 -43.21 -0.01
CA ALA A 5 16.11 -44.20 0.90
C ALA A 5 17.14 -44.66 1.96
N CYS A 6 18.42 -44.81 1.59
CA CYS A 6 19.49 -45.10 2.56
C CYS A 6 19.64 -43.96 3.57
N VAL A 7 19.61 -42.70 3.10
CA VAL A 7 19.71 -41.51 3.95
C VAL A 7 18.59 -41.45 4.96
N SER A 8 17.35 -41.72 4.51
CA SER A 8 16.18 -41.74 5.38
C SER A 8 16.26 -42.84 6.44
N ARG A 9 16.77 -44.02 6.06
CA ARG A 9 16.96 -45.14 6.98
C ARG A 9 18.03 -44.84 8.04
N VAL A 10 19.18 -44.31 7.63
CA VAL A 10 20.25 -43.89 8.55
C VAL A 10 19.74 -42.82 9.52
N LYS A 11 19.01 -41.82 9.01
CA LYS A 11 18.39 -40.78 9.84
C LYS A 11 17.41 -41.35 10.86
N SER A 12 16.58 -42.32 10.45
CA SER A 12 15.63 -42.99 11.33
C SER A 12 16.33 -43.76 12.45
N VAL A 13 17.42 -44.47 12.14
CA VAL A 13 18.18 -45.22 13.15
C VAL A 13 18.84 -44.28 14.15
N LEU A 14 19.40 -43.16 13.69
CA LEU A 14 20.00 -42.15 14.56
C LEU A 14 18.96 -41.44 15.45
N SER A 15 17.79 -41.10 14.90
CA SER A 15 16.74 -40.38 15.64
C SER A 15 15.96 -41.27 16.60
N ALA A 16 16.12 -42.60 16.51
CA ALA A 16 15.50 -43.56 17.42
C ALA A 16 16.25 -43.73 18.75
N ASP A 17 17.45 -43.15 18.89
CA ASP A 17 18.16 -43.12 20.17
C ASP A 17 17.62 -41.98 21.05
N GLU A 18 17.25 -42.28 22.29
CA GLU A 18 16.60 -41.30 23.18
C GLU A 18 17.49 -40.11 23.53
N ARG A 19 18.81 -40.27 23.43
CA ARG A 19 19.82 -39.23 23.69
C ARG A 19 19.96 -38.23 22.54
N VAL A 20 19.38 -38.53 21.38
CA VAL A 20 19.45 -37.69 20.18
C VAL A 20 18.25 -36.75 20.13
N GLU A 21 18.52 -35.44 20.10
CA GLU A 21 17.50 -34.41 19.90
C GLU A 21 17.13 -34.32 18.41
N SER A 22 18.15 -34.31 17.53
CA SER A 22 17.93 -34.31 16.09
C SER A 22 19.12 -34.90 15.33
N ALA A 23 18.84 -35.52 14.18
CA ALA A 23 19.85 -36.06 13.29
C ALA A 23 19.64 -35.59 11.85
N VAL A 24 20.73 -35.24 11.18
CA VAL A 24 20.75 -34.89 9.76
C VAL A 24 21.83 -35.70 9.09
N VAL A 25 21.49 -36.29 7.94
CA VAL A 25 22.39 -37.11 7.16
C VAL A 25 22.53 -36.47 5.79
N ASN A 26 23.77 -36.12 5.43
CA ASN A 26 24.09 -35.60 4.12
C ASN A 26 24.61 -36.74 3.24
N MET A 27 23.90 -37.00 2.15
CA MET A 27 24.27 -38.03 1.17
C MET A 27 25.54 -37.67 0.42
N LEU A 28 25.69 -36.41 0.01
CA LEU A 28 26.77 -35.96 -0.86
C LEU A 28 28.13 -36.04 -0.17
N THR A 29 28.17 -35.77 1.13
CA THR A 29 29.39 -35.80 1.94
C THR A 29 29.52 -37.09 2.76
N GLU A 30 28.55 -37.99 2.65
CA GLU A 30 28.43 -39.23 3.45
C GLU A 30 28.60 -39.00 4.97
N THR A 31 28.09 -37.86 5.48
CA THR A 31 28.22 -37.48 6.89
C THR A 31 26.87 -37.38 7.59
N GLY A 32 26.77 -38.00 8.77
CA GLY A 32 25.70 -37.76 9.72
C GLY A 32 26.13 -36.78 10.81
N ALA A 33 25.34 -35.73 11.04
CA ALA A 33 25.46 -34.83 12.18
C ALA A 33 24.31 -35.09 13.14
N VAL A 34 24.61 -35.13 14.43
CA VAL A 34 23.67 -35.49 15.49
C VAL A 34 23.78 -34.44 16.58
N LYS A 35 22.64 -33.86 16.96
CA LYS A 35 22.52 -32.99 18.12
C LYS A 35 22.04 -33.82 19.30
N LEU A 36 22.81 -33.82 20.38
CA LEU A 36 22.47 -34.52 21.60
C LEU A 36 21.61 -33.64 22.50
N LYS A 37 20.71 -34.27 23.26
CA LYS A 37 19.92 -33.56 24.26
C LYS A 37 20.83 -33.00 25.38
N PRO A 38 20.54 -31.80 25.93
CA PRO A 38 21.33 -31.20 27.01
C PRO A 38 21.48 -32.12 28.24
N GLU A 39 20.44 -32.89 28.54
CA GLU A 39 20.40 -33.82 29.68
C GLU A 39 21.40 -34.96 29.52
N ALA A 40 21.57 -35.47 28.30
CA ALA A 40 22.53 -36.53 27.98
C ALA A 40 24.00 -36.07 28.08
N LEU A 41 24.26 -34.76 28.01
CA LEU A 41 25.59 -34.18 28.21
C LEU A 41 25.93 -33.94 29.69
N LEU A 42 24.91 -33.87 30.56
CA LEU A 42 25.05 -33.64 31.99
C LEU A 42 25.22 -34.93 32.80
N GLU A 43 24.77 -36.07 32.26
CA GLU A 43 24.94 -37.41 32.87
C GLU A 43 26.37 -37.98 32.76
N GLY A 44 27.35 -37.18 32.35
CA GLY A 44 28.76 -37.57 32.32
C GLY A 44 29.17 -38.46 31.14
N GLU A 45 28.26 -38.76 30.21
CA GLU A 45 28.62 -39.42 28.95
C GLU A 45 29.38 -38.44 28.05
N MET A 46 30.69 -38.65 27.90
CA MET A 46 31.50 -37.84 26.99
C MET A 46 30.94 -37.99 25.57
N SER A 47 30.60 -36.87 24.91
CA SER A 47 30.02 -36.81 23.54
C SER A 47 30.71 -37.76 22.54
N GLY A 48 32.00 -38.02 22.75
CA GLY A 48 32.76 -39.01 22.00
C GLY A 48 32.30 -40.46 22.11
N SER A 49 31.87 -40.92 23.30
CA SER A 49 31.39 -42.29 23.57
C SER A 49 30.02 -42.54 22.91
N VAL A 50 29.14 -41.53 22.99
CA VAL A 50 27.80 -41.59 22.36
C VAL A 50 27.91 -41.69 20.85
N ALA A 51 28.82 -40.93 20.24
CA ALA A 51 29.07 -41.00 18.80
C ALA A 51 29.60 -42.37 18.34
N GLU A 52 30.45 -43.02 19.14
CA GLU A 52 30.94 -44.39 18.86
C GLU A 52 29.83 -45.44 19.00
N SER A 53 28.98 -45.32 20.03
CA SER A 53 27.79 -46.17 20.21
C SER A 53 26.82 -46.08 19.03
N LEU A 54 26.52 -44.86 18.57
CA LEU A 54 25.66 -44.62 17.42
C LEU A 54 26.27 -45.14 16.11
N ALA A 55 27.59 -44.97 15.92
CA ALA A 55 28.29 -45.49 14.76
C ALA A 55 28.26 -47.04 14.71
N LYS A 56 28.38 -47.70 15.87
CA LYS A 56 28.26 -49.16 15.98
C LYS A 56 26.85 -49.65 15.64
N ARG A 57 25.81 -49.01 16.18
CA ARG A 57 24.39 -49.33 15.86
C ARG A 57 24.09 -49.18 14.36
N LEU A 58 24.64 -48.15 13.71
CA LEU A 58 24.51 -47.97 12.26
C LEU A 58 25.20 -49.10 11.49
N SER A 59 26.39 -49.50 11.92
CA SER A 59 27.16 -50.60 11.30
C SER A 59 26.44 -51.94 11.44
N GLU A 60 25.83 -52.22 12.59
CA GLU A 60 24.97 -53.40 12.81
C GLU A 60 23.73 -53.40 11.90
N CYS A 61 23.23 -52.22 11.54
CA CYS A 61 22.13 -52.06 10.58
C CYS A 61 22.60 -52.12 9.10
N GLY A 62 23.86 -52.47 8.84
CA GLY A 62 24.44 -52.59 7.51
C GLY A 62 24.97 -51.28 6.92
N PHE A 63 25.15 -50.24 7.74
CA PHE A 63 25.73 -48.96 7.33
C PHE A 63 27.07 -48.74 8.03
N GLU A 64 28.17 -49.10 7.37
CA GLU A 64 29.52 -48.93 7.92
C GLU A 64 29.75 -47.45 8.27
N ALA A 65 29.91 -47.17 9.56
CA ALA A 65 30.00 -45.83 10.09
C ALA A 65 31.13 -45.73 11.12
N LYS A 66 31.92 -44.65 11.04
CA LYS A 66 32.93 -44.31 12.05
C LYS A 66 32.73 -42.87 12.53
N LYS A 67 33.04 -42.65 13.80
CA LYS A 67 33.11 -41.29 14.36
C LYS A 67 34.22 -40.50 13.65
N ARG A 68 33.90 -39.26 13.28
CA ARG A 68 34.85 -38.31 12.69
C ARG A 68 35.39 -37.41 13.81
N VAL A 69 36.71 -37.35 13.96
CA VAL A 69 37.36 -36.47 14.95
C VAL A 69 37.31 -35.03 14.43
N SER A 70 36.88 -34.09 15.27
CA SER A 70 36.60 -32.71 14.85
C SER A 70 37.90 -31.92 14.65
N GLY A 71 38.11 -31.40 13.43
CA GLY A 71 39.09 -30.36 13.13
C GLY A 71 38.46 -28.95 13.18
N SER A 72 39.28 -27.91 13.27
CA SER A 72 38.92 -26.51 13.57
C SER A 72 37.88 -25.82 12.66
N GLY A 73 37.45 -26.42 11.54
CA GLY A 73 36.39 -25.89 10.67
C GLY A 73 34.96 -26.37 10.98
N VAL A 74 34.78 -27.22 11.98
CA VAL A 74 33.46 -27.82 12.28
C VAL A 74 32.57 -26.87 13.10
N ALA A 75 33.13 -26.02 13.95
CA ALA A 75 32.36 -25.08 14.78
C ALA A 75 31.57 -24.06 13.92
N GLU A 76 32.14 -23.60 12.81
CA GLU A 76 31.51 -22.65 11.89
C GLU A 76 30.38 -23.30 11.08
N ASN A 77 30.58 -24.54 10.64
CA ASN A 77 29.55 -25.33 9.94
C ASN A 77 28.39 -25.75 10.87
N VAL A 78 28.68 -26.00 12.15
CA VAL A 78 27.64 -26.29 13.17
C VAL A 78 26.80 -25.04 13.44
N LYS A 79 27.41 -23.85 13.47
CA LYS A 79 26.70 -22.58 13.64
C LYS A 79 25.77 -22.26 12.46
N MET A 80 26.27 -22.45 11.23
CA MET A 80 25.46 -22.30 10.01
C MET A 80 24.31 -23.34 9.93
N TRP A 81 24.49 -24.48 10.57
CA TRP A 81 23.48 -25.53 10.68
C TRP A 81 22.40 -25.24 11.73
N GLU A 82 22.76 -24.67 12.88
CA GLU A 82 21.79 -24.19 13.88
C GLU A 82 20.85 -23.12 13.27
N ASP A 83 21.39 -22.22 12.46
CA ASP A 83 20.61 -21.20 11.76
C ASP A 83 19.69 -21.80 10.68
N MET A 84 20.15 -22.84 9.96
CA MET A 84 19.29 -23.57 9.02
C MET A 84 18.16 -24.35 9.70
N ILE A 85 18.38 -24.88 10.91
CA ILE A 85 17.32 -25.58 11.66
C ILE A 85 16.27 -24.60 12.15
N LYS A 86 16.66 -23.44 12.72
CA LYS A 86 15.72 -22.37 13.06
C LYS A 86 14.91 -21.92 11.85
N LYS A 87 15.55 -21.81 10.67
CA LYS A 87 14.87 -21.46 9.42
C LYS A 87 13.91 -22.56 8.95
N LYS A 88 14.24 -23.84 9.14
CA LYS A 88 13.35 -24.98 8.82
C LYS A 88 12.16 -25.09 9.77
N GLU A 89 12.31 -24.73 11.04
CA GLU A 89 11.20 -24.71 12.01
C GLU A 89 10.13 -23.68 11.62
N LEU A 90 10.56 -22.52 11.13
CA LEU A 90 9.69 -21.49 10.53
C LEU A 90 9.01 -21.97 9.24
N ILE A 91 9.69 -22.76 8.41
CA ILE A 91 9.15 -23.32 7.16
C ILE A 91 8.19 -24.50 7.42
N VAL A 92 8.40 -25.30 8.47
CA VAL A 92 7.46 -26.39 8.83
C VAL A 92 6.14 -25.83 9.37
N LYS A 93 6.15 -24.65 10.00
CA LYS A 93 4.93 -23.91 10.36
C LYS A 93 4.12 -23.44 9.14
N SER A 94 4.74 -23.37 7.95
CA SER A 94 4.08 -23.04 6.68
C SER A 94 3.71 -24.26 5.82
N ARG A 95 3.81 -25.49 6.33
CA ARG A 95 3.55 -26.70 5.53
C ARG A 95 2.06 -27.00 5.33
N ASN A 96 1.18 -26.43 6.16
CA ASN A 96 -0.27 -26.60 6.03
C ASN A 96 -0.84 -25.89 4.78
N SER A 97 -0.22 -24.81 4.32
CA SER A 97 -0.63 -24.08 3.11
C SER A 97 -0.21 -24.77 1.81
N VAL A 98 0.91 -25.52 1.81
CA VAL A 98 1.34 -26.27 0.62
C VAL A 98 0.47 -27.51 0.39
N LEU A 99 0.03 -28.18 1.46
CA LEU A 99 -0.95 -29.29 1.36
C LEU A 99 -2.31 -28.79 0.85
N PHE A 100 -2.75 -27.60 1.28
CA PHE A 100 -3.96 -26.94 0.76
C PHE A 100 -3.84 -26.52 -0.72
N ALA A 101 -2.64 -26.12 -1.15
CA ALA A 101 -2.41 -25.79 -2.56
C ALA A 101 -2.46 -27.05 -3.45
N TRP A 102 -1.88 -28.18 -3.02
CA TRP A 102 -1.93 -29.43 -3.79
C TRP A 102 -3.33 -30.06 -3.85
N THR A 103 -4.19 -29.85 -2.84
CA THR A 103 -5.60 -30.25 -2.90
C THR A 103 -6.41 -29.38 -3.85
N LEU A 104 -6.16 -28.07 -3.89
CA LEU A 104 -6.78 -27.14 -4.86
C LEU A 104 -6.35 -27.43 -6.30
N VAL A 105 -5.08 -27.82 -6.54
CA VAL A 105 -4.59 -28.22 -7.87
C VAL A 105 -5.25 -29.53 -8.34
N ALA A 106 -5.42 -30.52 -7.45
CA ALA A 106 -6.12 -31.76 -7.78
C ALA A 106 -7.62 -31.52 -8.09
N LEU A 107 -8.26 -30.59 -7.38
CA LEU A 107 -9.66 -30.19 -7.61
C LEU A 107 -9.83 -29.47 -8.96
N CYS A 108 -8.88 -28.59 -9.32
CA CYS A 108 -8.84 -27.92 -10.63
C CYS A 108 -8.61 -28.90 -11.78
N CYS A 109 -7.67 -29.85 -11.66
CA CYS A 109 -7.44 -30.88 -12.68
C CYS A 109 -8.67 -31.79 -12.89
N GLY A 110 -9.46 -32.05 -11.84
CA GLY A 110 -10.74 -32.76 -11.95
C GLY A 110 -11.82 -31.96 -12.70
N SER A 111 -11.88 -30.64 -12.46
CA SER A 111 -12.82 -29.74 -13.14
C SER A 111 -12.55 -29.64 -14.65
N HIS A 112 -11.28 -29.58 -15.07
CA HIS A 112 -10.93 -29.57 -16.49
C HIS A 112 -11.20 -30.92 -17.20
N ALA A 113 -10.99 -32.06 -16.53
CA ALA A 113 -11.32 -33.38 -17.07
C ALA A 113 -12.83 -33.55 -17.34
N PHE A 114 -13.67 -32.91 -16.53
CA PHE A 114 -15.13 -32.93 -16.69
C PHE A 114 -15.61 -32.02 -17.83
N HIS A 115 -14.94 -30.88 -18.07
CA HIS A 115 -15.20 -30.01 -19.24
C HIS A 115 -14.80 -30.66 -20.57
N ILE A 116 -13.75 -31.48 -20.61
CA ILE A 116 -13.36 -32.26 -21.81
C ILE A 116 -14.42 -33.32 -22.13
N LEU A 117 -15.04 -33.93 -21.10
CA LEU A 117 -16.19 -34.83 -21.27
C LEU A 117 -17.46 -34.09 -21.74
N HIS A 118 -17.68 -32.84 -21.30
CA HIS A 118 -18.79 -32.00 -21.76
C HIS A 118 -18.60 -31.51 -23.21
N SER A 119 -17.35 -31.31 -23.66
CA SER A 119 -17.01 -31.01 -25.06
C SER A 119 -17.28 -32.18 -26.03
N LEU A 120 -17.51 -33.40 -25.53
CA LEU A 120 -17.91 -34.58 -26.31
C LEU A 120 -19.43 -34.68 -26.52
N GLY A 121 -20.19 -33.65 -26.16
CA GLY A 121 -21.47 -33.35 -26.81
C GLY A 121 -22.72 -34.02 -26.24
N ILE A 122 -22.99 -33.84 -24.95
CA ILE A 122 -24.31 -34.17 -24.38
C ILE A 122 -24.98 -32.88 -23.91
N HIS A 123 -25.80 -32.30 -24.78
CA HIS A 123 -26.58 -31.06 -24.59
C HIS A 123 -28.06 -31.42 -24.37
N ALA A 124 -28.75 -30.77 -23.41
CA ALA A 124 -30.22 -30.68 -23.45
C ALA A 124 -30.77 -29.46 -22.68
N GLY A 125 -31.26 -28.45 -23.43
CA GLY A 125 -32.43 -27.63 -23.03
C GLY A 125 -32.20 -26.18 -22.58
N HIS A 126 -32.37 -25.22 -23.50
CA HIS A 126 -32.35 -23.75 -23.30
C HIS A 126 -33.66 -23.16 -22.67
N GLY A 127 -33.56 -22.00 -21.96
CA GLY A 127 -34.53 -20.88 -22.13
C GLY A 127 -35.00 -20.01 -20.93
N SER A 128 -34.41 -18.80 -20.77
CA SER A 128 -34.94 -17.45 -20.38
C SER A 128 -35.76 -17.15 -19.07
N PHE A 129 -35.25 -16.25 -18.19
CA PHE A 129 -36.00 -15.08 -17.60
C PHE A 129 -35.09 -14.14 -16.77
N ARG A 130 -35.10 -12.81 -17.03
CA ARG A 130 -34.30 -11.77 -16.33
C ARG A 130 -34.89 -11.40 -14.95
N ARG A 131 -34.06 -11.21 -13.91
CA ARG A 131 -34.42 -10.60 -12.61
C ARG A 131 -33.52 -9.38 -12.32
N CYS A 132 -34.10 -8.27 -11.82
CA CYS A 132 -33.38 -7.09 -11.33
C CYS A 132 -33.15 -7.21 -9.81
N CYS A 133 -31.92 -6.91 -9.34
CA CYS A 133 -31.53 -7.00 -7.92
C CYS A 133 -31.62 -5.63 -7.22
N ILE A 134 -32.03 -5.64 -5.94
CA ILE A 134 -32.15 -4.45 -5.08
C ILE A 134 -31.19 -4.60 -3.88
N VAL A 135 -30.49 -3.53 -3.50
CA VAL A 135 -29.45 -3.53 -2.46
C VAL A 135 -30.05 -3.18 -1.08
N PRO A 136 -29.61 -3.82 0.02
CA PRO A 136 -30.04 -3.48 1.37
C PRO A 136 -29.74 -2.01 1.75
N GLY A 137 -30.70 -1.30 2.36
CA GLY A 137 -30.57 0.12 2.76
C GLY A 137 -31.35 1.12 1.89
N THR A 138 -31.93 0.65 0.78
CA THR A 138 -32.74 1.47 -0.12
C THR A 138 -34.15 1.72 0.46
N ILE A 139 -34.64 2.96 0.44
CA ILE A 139 -35.96 3.35 1.00
C ILE A 139 -37.02 3.29 -0.10
N ASN A 140 -38.10 2.54 0.14
CA ASN A 140 -39.26 2.48 -0.76
C ASN A 140 -40.22 3.63 -0.48
N TRP A 141 -40.49 4.46 -1.50
CA TRP A 141 -41.27 5.69 -1.36
C TRP A 141 -42.77 5.51 -1.64
N ASP A 142 -43.19 4.64 -2.56
CA ASP A 142 -44.60 4.53 -2.94
C ASP A 142 -45.00 3.10 -3.36
N GLY A 143 -46.14 2.62 -2.85
CA GLY A 143 -46.73 1.31 -3.14
C GLY A 143 -46.03 0.09 -2.48
N PRO A 144 -46.77 -1.03 -2.24
CA PRO A 144 -46.19 -2.23 -1.64
C PRO A 144 -45.38 -3.07 -2.64
N LEU A 145 -44.09 -3.26 -2.37
CA LEU A 145 -43.19 -4.16 -3.12
C LEU A 145 -43.07 -5.52 -2.43
N ARG A 146 -43.09 -6.60 -3.22
CA ARG A 146 -42.85 -7.98 -2.75
C ARG A 146 -41.48 -8.43 -3.25
N ILE A 147 -40.50 -8.43 -2.35
CA ILE A 147 -39.09 -8.75 -2.64
C ILE A 147 -38.73 -10.13 -2.08
N GLU A 148 -37.93 -10.88 -2.84
CA GLU A 148 -37.37 -12.19 -2.44
C GLU A 148 -35.96 -11.95 -1.89
N ALA A 149 -35.70 -12.34 -0.64
CA ALA A 149 -34.40 -12.15 0.00
C ALA A 149 -33.37 -13.13 -0.61
N LEU A 150 -32.45 -12.59 -1.42
CA LEU A 150 -31.43 -13.40 -2.12
C LEU A 150 -30.18 -13.68 -1.28
N SER A 151 -29.93 -12.90 -0.22
CA SER A 151 -28.78 -13.08 0.68
C SER A 151 -29.12 -12.66 2.11
N PHE A 152 -28.66 -13.42 3.10
CA PHE A 152 -28.93 -13.20 4.53
C PHE A 152 -27.65 -13.38 5.36
N GLY A 153 -27.49 -12.56 6.41
CA GLY A 153 -26.37 -12.67 7.35
C GLY A 153 -25.02 -12.25 6.75
N SER A 154 -24.01 -13.12 6.85
CA SER A 154 -22.62 -12.88 6.47
C SER A 154 -22.37 -12.67 4.97
N ASP A 155 -23.33 -13.03 4.11
CA ASP A 155 -23.30 -12.78 2.66
C ASP A 155 -23.96 -11.43 2.27
N SER A 156 -24.31 -10.60 3.26
CA SER A 156 -24.81 -9.25 2.98
C SER A 156 -23.67 -8.33 2.57
N THR A 157 -23.98 -7.33 1.73
CA THR A 157 -23.01 -6.30 1.31
C THR A 157 -22.36 -5.60 2.50
N ILE A 158 -23.09 -5.46 3.63
CA ILE A 158 -22.56 -4.91 4.88
C ILE A 158 -21.49 -5.82 5.51
N SER A 159 -21.71 -7.14 5.49
CA SER A 159 -20.74 -8.12 6.00
C SER A 159 -19.52 -8.26 5.08
N SER A 160 -19.68 -8.12 3.77
CA SER A 160 -18.53 -8.03 2.85
C SER A 160 -17.70 -6.76 3.08
N ILE A 161 -18.33 -5.64 3.43
CA ILE A 161 -17.61 -4.40 3.80
C ILE A 161 -16.87 -4.59 5.13
N ILE A 162 -17.51 -5.17 6.15
CA ILE A 162 -16.87 -5.46 7.45
C ILE A 162 -15.69 -6.41 7.27
N CYS A 163 -15.86 -7.49 6.49
CA CYS A 163 -14.81 -8.48 6.24
C CYS A 163 -13.65 -7.90 5.41
N MET A 164 -13.92 -7.05 4.42
CA MET A 164 -12.85 -6.32 3.69
C MET A 164 -12.12 -5.33 4.60
N VAL A 165 -12.80 -4.66 5.53
CA VAL A 165 -12.17 -3.76 6.49
C VAL A 165 -11.35 -4.55 7.51
N GLU A 166 -11.82 -5.71 7.97
CA GLU A 166 -11.07 -6.63 8.83
C GLU A 166 -9.86 -7.26 8.12
N ASP A 167 -9.97 -7.65 6.84
CA ASP A 167 -8.85 -8.16 6.04
C ASP A 167 -7.82 -7.06 5.71
N ALA A 168 -8.27 -5.82 5.54
CA ALA A 168 -7.40 -4.67 5.35
C ALA A 168 -6.70 -4.24 6.65
N GLN A 169 -7.36 -4.43 7.80
CA GLN A 169 -6.76 -4.18 9.13
C GLN A 169 -5.92 -5.37 9.64
N GLY A 170 -6.15 -6.58 9.12
CA GLY A 170 -5.48 -7.82 9.53
C GLY A 170 -4.20 -8.16 8.74
N ASN A 171 -3.99 -7.56 7.57
CA ASN A 171 -2.76 -7.71 6.78
C ASN A 171 -1.75 -6.60 7.11
N GLU A 172 -0.98 -6.77 8.19
CA GLU A 172 0.29 -6.05 8.32
C GLU A 172 1.24 -6.53 7.22
N VAL A 173 1.37 -5.72 6.16
CA VAL A 173 2.33 -5.93 5.07
C VAL A 173 3.75 -5.81 5.65
N PRO A 174 4.70 -6.70 5.35
CA PRO A 174 6.03 -6.76 6.00
C PRO A 174 6.94 -5.52 5.83
N ILE A 175 6.49 -4.46 5.16
CA ILE A 175 7.11 -3.12 5.11
C ILE A 175 6.73 -2.25 6.33
N GLN A 176 5.61 -2.56 6.99
CA GLN A 176 5.04 -1.79 8.09
C GLN A 176 5.94 -1.78 9.32
N ARG A 177 6.65 -2.88 9.61
CA ARG A 177 7.63 -2.94 10.72
C ARG A 177 8.86 -2.05 10.52
N LEU A 178 9.21 -1.71 9.28
CA LEU A 178 10.34 -0.82 8.98
C LEU A 178 9.91 0.65 9.07
N ALA A 179 8.67 0.94 8.63
CA ALA A 179 8.02 2.24 8.84
C ALA A 179 7.78 2.51 10.32
N ASP A 180 7.26 1.55 11.10
CA ASP A 180 7.01 1.68 12.54
C ASP A 180 8.30 1.85 13.37
N SER A 181 9.39 1.21 12.92
CA SER A 181 10.72 1.35 13.54
C SER A 181 11.32 2.74 13.36
N ILE A 182 10.98 3.43 12.27
CA ILE A 182 11.41 4.82 12.00
C ILE A 182 10.39 5.82 12.58
N ALA A 183 9.09 5.54 12.47
CA ALA A 183 8.00 6.39 12.91
C ALA A 183 7.96 6.55 14.43
N GLY A 184 8.27 5.49 15.20
CA GLY A 184 8.31 5.56 16.66
C GLY A 184 9.27 6.65 17.18
N PRO A 185 10.59 6.55 16.91
CA PRO A 185 11.56 7.57 17.31
C PRO A 185 11.31 8.95 16.70
N PHE A 186 10.77 9.00 15.47
CA PHE A 186 10.44 10.24 14.79
C PHE A 186 9.31 11.00 15.51
N VAL A 187 8.23 10.31 15.91
CA VAL A 187 7.10 10.91 16.64
C VAL A 187 7.56 11.49 17.97
N TYR A 188 8.40 10.77 18.73
CA TYR A 188 8.96 11.32 19.97
C TYR A 188 9.84 12.56 19.73
N SER A 189 10.57 12.59 18.62
CA SER A 189 11.40 13.74 18.23
C SER A 189 10.54 14.96 17.91
N VAL A 190 9.49 14.80 17.09
CA VAL A 190 8.57 15.88 16.72
C VAL A 190 7.77 16.37 17.92
N MET A 191 7.27 15.48 18.79
CA MET A 191 6.60 15.87 20.04
C MET A 191 7.53 16.66 20.96
N THR A 192 8.81 16.26 21.07
CA THR A 192 9.78 16.98 21.89
C THR A 192 10.05 18.38 21.33
N ILE A 193 10.25 18.50 20.01
CA ILE A 193 10.48 19.79 19.36
C ILE A 193 9.24 20.70 19.47
N SER A 194 8.03 20.14 19.31
CA SER A 194 6.77 20.86 19.47
C SER A 194 6.58 21.37 20.90
N ALA A 195 6.86 20.54 21.92
CA ALA A 195 6.80 20.93 23.33
C ALA A 195 7.83 22.00 23.70
N VAL A 196 9.05 21.92 23.14
CA VAL A 196 10.09 22.94 23.32
C VAL A 196 9.67 24.26 22.65
N THR A 197 9.10 24.19 21.45
CA THR A 197 8.62 25.38 20.72
C THR A 197 7.48 26.07 21.47
N PHE A 198 6.50 25.29 21.97
CA PHE A 198 5.42 25.80 22.82
C PHE A 198 5.97 26.48 24.07
N SER A 199 6.87 25.80 24.80
CA SER A 199 7.44 26.31 26.05
C SER A 199 8.26 27.57 25.81
N PHE A 200 9.04 27.61 24.73
CA PHE A 200 9.82 28.78 24.35
C PHE A 200 8.92 29.98 24.09
N TRP A 201 7.90 29.85 23.23
CA TRP A 201 7.03 30.98 22.87
C TRP A 201 6.11 31.42 24.01
N TYR A 202 5.68 30.49 24.86
CA TYR A 202 4.83 30.79 26.02
C TYR A 202 5.59 31.55 27.12
N TYR A 203 6.80 31.11 27.50
CA TYR A 203 7.54 31.68 28.64
C TYR A 203 8.54 32.77 28.27
N THR A 204 9.09 32.75 27.06
CA THR A 204 10.29 33.52 26.72
C THR A 204 10.10 34.34 25.44
N GLY A 205 9.65 33.71 24.35
CA GLY A 205 9.56 34.32 23.02
C GLY A 205 8.64 35.54 22.96
N SER A 206 7.49 35.49 23.63
CA SER A 206 6.56 36.61 23.75
C SER A 206 7.13 37.81 24.51
N HIS A 207 8.06 37.58 25.44
CA HIS A 207 8.73 38.64 26.20
C HIS A 207 9.88 39.30 25.44
N PHE A 208 10.63 38.53 24.64
CA PHE A 208 11.74 39.06 23.83
C PHE A 208 11.27 39.68 22.51
N PHE A 209 10.17 39.19 21.95
CA PHE A 209 9.63 39.62 20.65
C PHE A 209 8.13 39.97 20.76
N PRO A 210 7.77 41.07 21.45
CA PRO A 210 6.38 41.44 21.66
C PRO A 210 5.65 41.77 20.35
N ASP A 211 6.37 42.21 19.31
CA ASP A 211 5.82 42.52 17.99
C ASP A 211 5.16 41.32 17.31
N VAL A 212 5.57 40.09 17.66
CA VAL A 212 5.00 38.86 17.10
C VAL A 212 3.54 38.65 17.54
N LEU A 213 3.15 39.22 18.68
CA LEU A 213 1.76 39.18 19.17
C LEU A 213 0.83 40.13 18.42
N LEU A 214 1.37 41.08 17.63
CA LEU A 214 0.59 42.02 16.83
C LEU A 214 0.27 41.48 15.42
N ASN A 215 0.87 40.35 15.03
CA ASN A 215 0.55 39.68 13.78
C ASN A 215 -0.74 38.86 13.91
N ASP A 216 -1.50 38.72 12.81
CA ASP A 216 -2.74 37.93 12.71
C ASP A 216 -2.60 36.48 13.22
N ILE A 217 -1.36 35.99 13.32
CA ILE A 217 -1.03 34.67 13.84
C ILE A 217 -1.45 34.54 15.32
N ALA A 218 -1.22 35.55 16.16
CA ALA A 218 -1.54 35.52 17.60
C ALA A 218 -3.03 35.80 17.92
N GLY A 219 -3.84 36.11 16.90
CA GLY A 219 -5.26 36.44 17.05
C GLY A 219 -5.50 37.92 17.40
N PRO A 220 -6.77 38.37 17.39
CA PRO A 220 -7.13 39.79 17.52
C PRO A 220 -6.76 40.40 18.87
N ASP A 221 -6.63 39.58 19.92
CA ASP A 221 -6.28 40.01 21.27
C ASP A 221 -4.78 39.79 21.61
N GLY A 222 -3.99 39.26 20.67
CA GLY A 222 -2.54 39.04 20.86
C GLY A 222 -2.18 38.09 22.00
N ASP A 223 -2.88 36.96 22.11
CA ASP A 223 -2.69 36.00 23.21
C ASP A 223 -1.43 35.12 22.98
N PRO A 224 -0.42 35.17 23.88
CA PRO A 224 0.77 34.34 23.82
C PRO A 224 0.49 32.83 23.80
N LEU A 225 -0.59 32.38 24.44
CA LEU A 225 -1.01 30.98 24.48
C LEU A 225 -1.51 30.55 23.10
N LEU A 226 -2.28 31.40 22.43
CA LEU A 226 -2.83 31.11 21.10
C LEU A 226 -1.73 31.06 20.04
N LEU A 227 -0.75 31.97 20.13
CA LEU A 227 0.46 31.95 19.32
C LEU A 227 1.28 30.67 19.55
N SER A 228 1.59 30.33 20.80
CA SER A 228 2.42 29.16 21.13
C SER A 228 1.75 27.84 20.73
N LEU A 229 0.42 27.76 20.89
CA LEU A 229 -0.37 26.60 20.48
C LEU A 229 -0.36 26.42 18.96
N LYS A 230 -0.62 27.49 18.17
CA LYS A 230 -0.58 27.43 16.70
C LYS A 230 0.78 26.97 16.17
N LEU A 231 1.85 27.60 16.65
CA LEU A 231 3.22 27.25 16.22
C LEU A 231 3.58 25.79 16.60
N SER A 232 3.11 25.30 17.74
CA SER A 232 3.33 23.91 18.16
C SER A 232 2.58 22.89 17.29
N VAL A 233 1.38 23.24 16.79
CA VAL A 233 0.58 22.40 15.90
C VAL A 233 1.16 22.40 14.49
N ASP A 234 1.66 23.54 14.01
CA ASP A 234 2.32 23.61 12.70
C ASP A 234 3.54 22.66 12.63
N VAL A 235 4.35 22.62 13.69
CA VAL A 235 5.47 21.66 13.84
C VAL A 235 5.01 20.19 13.79
N LEU A 236 3.79 19.89 14.24
CA LEU A 236 3.24 18.52 14.26
C LEU A 236 2.67 18.08 12.90
N THR A 237 2.20 19.03 12.08
CA THR A 237 1.46 18.75 10.83
C THR A 237 2.31 18.82 9.55
N GLY A 238 3.46 19.49 9.57
CA GLY A 238 4.32 19.66 8.40
C GLY A 238 5.49 18.69 8.38
N THR A 239 5.38 17.54 7.70
CA THR A 239 6.54 16.62 7.61
C THR A 239 6.91 16.08 6.23
N LEU A 240 6.13 16.28 5.15
CA LEU A 240 6.61 15.93 3.79
C LEU A 240 6.13 16.86 2.66
N THR A 241 5.05 17.61 2.87
CA THR A 241 4.60 18.69 1.98
C THR A 241 4.00 19.80 2.84
N GLU A 242 3.88 21.04 2.34
CA GLU A 242 3.18 22.11 3.09
C GLU A 242 1.70 21.77 3.39
N GLY A 243 1.18 20.64 2.84
CA GLY A 243 -0.15 20.13 3.11
C GLY A 243 -1.27 21.00 2.54
N LYS A 244 -0.90 21.98 1.71
CA LYS A 244 -1.79 23.00 1.14
C LYS A 244 -1.63 23.00 -0.38
N PRO A 245 -2.19 22.00 -1.08
CA PRO A 245 -2.26 22.05 -2.54
C PRO A 245 -2.98 23.34 -2.96
N ALA A 246 -2.46 23.99 -4.00
CA ALA A 246 -3.00 25.23 -4.52
C ALA A 246 -3.09 25.16 -6.04
N VAL A 247 -4.12 25.79 -6.62
CA VAL A 247 -4.25 25.91 -8.08
C VAL A 247 -3.16 26.84 -8.60
N SER A 248 -2.26 26.30 -9.43
CA SER A 248 -1.14 27.02 -10.03
C SER A 248 -1.47 27.62 -11.38
N ALA A 249 -2.28 26.93 -12.20
CA ALA A 249 -2.72 27.43 -13.50
C ALA A 249 -4.06 26.81 -13.89
N VAL A 250 -4.78 27.49 -14.78
CA VAL A 250 -6.02 27.02 -15.39
C VAL A 250 -5.90 27.28 -16.88
N SER A 251 -6.30 26.33 -17.71
CA SER A 251 -6.39 26.53 -19.15
C SER A 251 -7.76 26.09 -19.64
N SER A 252 -8.23 26.75 -20.68
CA SER A 252 -9.55 26.54 -21.25
C SER A 252 -9.48 26.47 -22.77
N ILE A 253 -10.41 25.73 -23.37
CA ILE A 253 -10.52 25.59 -24.84
C ILE A 253 -11.55 26.57 -25.41
N SER A 254 -12.68 26.72 -24.73
CA SER A 254 -13.86 27.45 -25.26
C SER A 254 -14.53 28.37 -24.24
N TYR A 255 -14.01 28.45 -23.02
CA TYR A 255 -14.58 29.19 -21.90
C TYR A 255 -13.54 30.12 -21.29
N GLU A 256 -13.97 31.08 -20.47
CA GLU A 256 -13.04 31.82 -19.62
C GLU A 256 -12.50 30.94 -18.49
N GLU A 257 -11.27 31.18 -18.03
CA GLU A 257 -10.67 30.41 -16.92
C GLU A 257 -11.53 30.46 -15.64
N SER A 258 -12.20 31.59 -15.41
CA SER A 258 -13.13 31.76 -14.30
C SER A 258 -14.37 30.87 -14.40
N GLU A 259 -14.87 30.60 -15.60
CA GLU A 259 -16.01 29.70 -15.82
C GLU A 259 -15.61 28.24 -15.58
N ILE A 260 -14.41 27.85 -16.03
CA ILE A 260 -13.86 26.52 -15.74
C ILE A 260 -13.72 26.31 -14.23
N LEU A 261 -13.20 27.30 -13.51
CA LEU A 261 -13.08 27.26 -12.05
C LEU A 261 -14.45 27.21 -11.35
N GLN A 262 -15.45 27.95 -11.84
CA GLN A 262 -16.81 27.92 -11.30
C GLN A 262 -17.45 26.53 -11.45
N MET A 263 -17.30 25.92 -12.63
CA MET A 263 -17.82 24.58 -12.88
C MET A 263 -17.07 23.53 -12.05
N ALA A 264 -15.74 23.64 -11.97
CA ALA A 264 -14.93 22.72 -11.19
C ALA A 264 -15.23 22.82 -9.69
N ASP A 265 -15.35 24.04 -9.16
CA ASP A 265 -15.77 24.27 -7.78
C ASP A 265 -17.17 23.73 -7.52
N ALA A 266 -18.13 23.99 -8.42
CA ALA A 266 -19.49 23.48 -8.29
C ALA A 266 -19.54 21.94 -8.20
N VAL A 267 -18.72 21.23 -8.97
CA VAL A 267 -18.59 19.77 -8.93
C VAL A 267 -17.86 19.30 -7.66
N GLU A 268 -16.80 19.99 -7.24
CA GLU A 268 -15.91 19.57 -6.16
C GLU A 268 -16.33 20.08 -4.77
N LYS A 269 -17.36 20.93 -4.67
CA LYS A 269 -17.77 21.60 -3.43
C LYS A 269 -18.06 20.68 -2.26
N THR A 270 -18.56 19.47 -2.52
CA THR A 270 -18.84 18.48 -1.47
C THR A 270 -17.79 17.37 -1.38
N ALA A 271 -16.79 17.38 -2.26
CA ALA A 271 -15.71 16.41 -2.24
C ALA A 271 -14.69 16.73 -1.14
N LEU A 272 -14.22 15.69 -0.44
CA LEU A 272 -13.31 15.80 0.71
C LEU A 272 -11.83 15.69 0.32
N HIS A 273 -11.50 15.64 -0.98
CA HIS A 273 -10.13 15.43 -1.45
C HIS A 273 -9.29 16.72 -1.36
N PRO A 274 -7.98 16.67 -1.06
CA PRO A 274 -7.12 17.86 -1.03
C PRO A 274 -7.13 18.69 -2.33
N ILE A 275 -7.27 18.04 -3.49
CA ILE A 275 -7.45 18.68 -4.81
C ILE A 275 -8.74 19.51 -4.87
N ALA A 276 -9.86 18.93 -4.44
CA ALA A 276 -11.14 19.63 -4.38
C ALA A 276 -11.01 20.90 -3.53
N ARG A 277 -10.37 20.80 -2.37
CA ARG A 277 -10.16 21.95 -1.48
C ARG A 277 -9.26 23.02 -2.11
N ALA A 278 -8.27 22.65 -2.91
CA ALA A 278 -7.44 23.60 -3.64
C ALA A 278 -8.26 24.42 -4.65
N ILE A 279 -9.17 23.75 -5.38
CA ILE A 279 -10.06 24.37 -6.38
C ILE A 279 -11.06 25.29 -5.68
N VAL A 280 -11.71 24.82 -4.61
CA VAL A 280 -12.68 25.59 -3.83
C VAL A 280 -12.04 26.85 -3.25
N ASN A 281 -10.88 26.71 -2.60
CA ASN A 281 -10.15 27.86 -2.04
C ASN A 281 -9.79 28.88 -3.13
N LYS A 282 -9.41 28.43 -4.33
CA LYS A 282 -9.09 29.32 -5.46
C LYS A 282 -10.34 30.06 -5.93
N ALA A 283 -11.47 29.37 -6.11
CA ALA A 283 -12.72 29.99 -6.52
C ALA A 283 -13.25 31.01 -5.49
N GLU A 284 -13.16 30.68 -4.19
CA GLU A 284 -13.50 31.59 -3.09
C GLU A 284 -12.60 32.82 -3.03
N SER A 285 -11.29 32.66 -3.25
CA SER A 285 -10.33 33.78 -3.28
C SER A 285 -10.63 34.77 -4.40
N LEU A 286 -11.15 34.28 -5.52
CA LEU A 286 -11.57 35.07 -6.67
C LEU A 286 -13.01 35.57 -6.55
N LYS A 287 -13.72 35.21 -5.46
CA LYS A 287 -15.13 35.56 -5.18
C LYS A 287 -16.06 35.21 -6.33
N LEU A 288 -15.83 34.04 -6.94
CA LEU A 288 -16.62 33.58 -8.07
C LEU A 288 -18.04 33.21 -7.62
N THR A 289 -19.03 33.48 -8.47
CA THR A 289 -20.40 33.05 -8.22
C THR A 289 -20.53 31.59 -8.63
N ILE A 290 -20.86 30.72 -7.68
CA ILE A 290 -20.87 29.27 -7.89
C ILE A 290 -22.26 28.88 -8.42
N PRO A 291 -22.36 28.18 -9.56
CA PRO A 291 -23.62 27.73 -10.14
C PRO A 291 -24.33 26.69 -9.26
N VAL A 292 -25.60 26.42 -9.55
CA VAL A 292 -26.39 25.49 -8.75
C VAL A 292 -26.00 24.06 -9.12
N THR A 293 -25.44 23.32 -8.16
CA THR A 293 -25.10 21.91 -8.30
C THR A 293 -26.23 21.00 -7.82
N ARG A 294 -26.52 19.92 -8.55
CA ARG A 294 -27.45 18.87 -8.14
C ARG A 294 -26.91 17.48 -8.47
N GLY A 295 -27.02 16.57 -7.51
CA GLY A 295 -26.50 15.21 -7.67
C GLY A 295 -24.98 15.21 -7.80
N GLN A 296 -24.32 14.32 -7.06
CA GLN A 296 -22.87 14.19 -7.17
C GLN A 296 -22.50 12.72 -7.09
N LEU A 297 -21.62 12.30 -7.98
CA LEU A 297 -21.04 10.97 -8.02
C LEU A 297 -19.52 11.12 -8.03
N THR A 298 -18.87 10.68 -6.96
CA THR A 298 -17.41 10.62 -6.88
C THR A 298 -16.96 9.17 -7.05
N GLU A 299 -16.04 8.94 -7.98
CA GLU A 299 -15.36 7.66 -8.21
C GLU A 299 -13.92 7.78 -7.70
N PRO A 300 -13.59 7.14 -6.55
CA PRO A 300 -12.27 7.25 -5.94
C PRO A 300 -11.15 6.82 -6.90
N GLY A 301 -10.11 7.65 -7.00
CA GLY A 301 -8.97 7.42 -7.90
C GLY A 301 -9.18 7.92 -9.33
N PHE A 302 -10.37 8.40 -9.68
CA PHE A 302 -10.69 8.88 -11.02
C PHE A 302 -11.18 10.33 -11.05
N GLY A 303 -12.29 10.65 -10.38
CA GLY A 303 -12.89 11.98 -10.45
C GLY A 303 -14.29 12.10 -9.85
N THR A 304 -14.88 13.28 -10.00
CA THR A 304 -16.22 13.65 -9.53
C THR A 304 -17.07 14.13 -10.71
N LEU A 305 -18.35 13.74 -10.74
CA LEU A 305 -19.35 14.12 -11.72
C LEU A 305 -20.55 14.75 -10.99
N ALA A 306 -21.08 15.85 -11.50
CA ALA A 306 -22.29 16.48 -10.97
C ALA A 306 -23.12 17.17 -12.08
N GLU A 307 -24.40 17.43 -11.81
CA GLU A 307 -25.21 18.31 -12.66
C GLU A 307 -24.98 19.77 -12.24
N VAL A 308 -24.50 20.59 -13.16
CA VAL A 308 -24.24 22.02 -12.96
C VAL A 308 -25.05 22.79 -13.99
N ASP A 309 -25.95 23.67 -13.54
CA ASP A 309 -26.87 24.44 -14.40
C ASP A 309 -27.62 23.58 -15.45
N GLY A 310 -28.01 22.36 -15.07
CA GLY A 310 -28.76 21.44 -15.93
C GLY A 310 -27.93 20.67 -16.97
N SER A 311 -26.60 20.78 -16.93
CA SER A 311 -25.67 19.99 -17.76
C SER A 311 -24.79 19.09 -16.89
N LEU A 312 -24.45 17.88 -17.34
CA LEU A 312 -23.47 17.06 -16.62
C LEU A 312 -22.05 17.62 -16.79
N VAL A 313 -21.33 17.79 -15.69
CA VAL A 313 -19.95 18.27 -15.63
C VAL A 313 -19.10 17.29 -14.82
N ALA A 314 -17.92 16.92 -15.35
CA ALA A 314 -16.98 16.00 -14.72
C ALA A 314 -15.63 16.68 -14.46
N VAL A 315 -15.03 16.41 -13.31
CA VAL A 315 -13.69 16.84 -12.91
C VAL A 315 -12.88 15.61 -12.53
N GLY A 316 -11.74 15.37 -13.17
CA GLY A 316 -10.96 14.16 -12.89
C GLY A 316 -9.77 13.91 -13.80
N SER A 317 -9.33 12.65 -13.85
CA SER A 317 -8.28 12.21 -14.78
C SER A 317 -8.75 12.28 -16.24
N LEU A 318 -7.80 12.44 -17.16
CA LEU A 318 -8.06 12.60 -18.59
C LEU A 318 -8.95 11.48 -19.15
N ASP A 319 -8.51 10.24 -19.00
CA ASP A 319 -9.20 9.07 -19.55
C ASP A 319 -10.62 8.95 -19.01
N TRP A 320 -10.79 9.22 -17.70
CA TRP A 320 -12.09 9.12 -17.06
C TRP A 320 -13.08 10.16 -17.55
N VAL A 321 -12.66 11.43 -17.68
CA VAL A 321 -13.52 12.50 -18.21
C VAL A 321 -13.89 12.21 -19.68
N GLN A 322 -12.92 11.72 -20.46
CA GLN A 322 -13.13 11.41 -21.88
C GLN A 322 -14.12 10.25 -22.10
N GLU A 323 -14.07 9.21 -21.28
CA GLU A 323 -15.00 8.08 -21.33
C GLU A 323 -16.46 8.50 -21.06
N ARG A 324 -16.68 9.51 -20.19
CA ARG A 324 -18.04 9.94 -19.80
C ARG A 324 -18.77 10.72 -20.87
N PHE A 325 -18.06 11.53 -21.65
CA PHE A 325 -18.71 12.42 -22.62
C PHE A 325 -18.63 11.94 -24.07
N GLN A 326 -17.91 10.84 -24.35
CA GLN A 326 -17.83 10.11 -25.64
C GLN A 326 -17.55 10.97 -26.90
N ARG A 327 -17.21 12.25 -26.72
CA ARG A 327 -16.79 13.18 -27.75
C ARG A 327 -15.29 13.34 -27.62
N ARG A 328 -14.54 12.89 -28.63
CA ARG A 328 -13.09 13.14 -28.67
C ARG A 328 -12.88 14.61 -28.97
N THR A 329 -12.51 15.39 -27.96
CA THR A 329 -11.76 16.63 -28.16
C THR A 329 -10.53 16.30 -29.02
N GLY A 330 -10.11 17.21 -29.91
CA GLY A 330 -8.95 16.96 -30.77
C GLY A 330 -7.72 16.63 -29.93
N MET A 331 -6.96 15.61 -30.33
CA MET A 331 -5.73 15.22 -29.60
C MET A 331 -4.63 16.30 -29.69
N SER A 332 -4.78 17.26 -30.61
CA SER A 332 -4.04 18.52 -30.66
C SER A 332 -4.44 19.43 -29.49
N ASP A 333 -5.73 19.72 -29.37
CA ASP A 333 -6.27 20.69 -28.42
C ASP A 333 -5.99 20.24 -26.97
N LEU A 334 -5.99 18.93 -26.73
CA LEU A 334 -5.62 18.30 -25.46
C LEU A 334 -4.14 18.46 -25.10
N LYS A 335 -3.25 18.29 -26.09
CA LYS A 335 -1.81 18.50 -25.89
C LYS A 335 -1.49 19.97 -25.70
N ASP A 336 -2.19 20.84 -26.42
CA ASP A 336 -2.05 22.29 -26.29
C ASP A 336 -2.51 22.75 -24.90
N LEU A 337 -3.62 22.20 -24.41
CA LEU A 337 -4.14 22.46 -23.06
C LEU A 337 -3.15 22.03 -21.97
N GLU A 338 -2.63 20.80 -22.04
CA GLU A 338 -1.66 20.31 -21.06
C GLU A 338 -0.35 21.10 -21.12
N THR A 339 0.11 21.45 -22.32
CA THR A 339 1.33 22.25 -22.52
C THR A 339 1.15 23.66 -21.95
N GLU A 340 0.02 24.31 -22.19
CA GLU A 340 -0.31 25.65 -21.70
C GLU A 340 -0.38 25.67 -20.16
N VAL A 341 -1.11 24.72 -19.57
CA VAL A 341 -1.21 24.59 -18.11
C VAL A 341 0.17 24.37 -17.47
N MET A 342 1.01 23.54 -18.09
CA MET A 342 2.35 23.26 -17.58
C MET A 342 3.29 24.45 -17.72
N TYR A 343 3.18 25.20 -18.83
CA TYR A 343 3.96 26.40 -19.11
C TYR A 343 3.61 27.54 -18.15
N GLN A 344 2.32 27.88 -18.00
CA GLN A 344 1.88 28.90 -17.04
C GLN A 344 2.23 28.54 -15.60
N SER A 345 2.14 27.25 -15.25
CA SER A 345 2.59 26.75 -13.94
C SER A 345 4.12 26.81 -13.75
N SER A 346 4.89 27.20 -14.76
CA SER A 346 6.36 27.31 -14.72
C SER A 346 6.89 28.75 -14.80
N GLU A 347 6.08 29.72 -15.26
CA GLU A 347 6.49 31.13 -15.34
C GLU A 347 6.59 31.85 -13.97
N GLY A 348 6.18 31.20 -12.88
CA GLY A 348 6.12 31.82 -11.54
C GLY A 348 7.27 31.55 -10.56
N MET A 349 8.03 30.44 -10.67
CA MET A 349 9.06 30.08 -9.68
C MET A 349 9.88 28.84 -10.08
N SER A 350 11.12 28.76 -9.59
CA SER A 350 12.14 27.70 -9.77
C SER A 350 11.58 26.28 -9.92
N SER A 351 11.88 25.65 -11.06
CA SER A 351 11.22 24.46 -11.61
C SER A 351 11.54 23.09 -10.97
N SER A 352 12.08 23.01 -9.76
CA SER A 352 12.52 21.71 -9.18
C SER A 352 11.84 21.27 -7.88
N SER A 353 10.99 22.09 -7.26
CA SER A 353 10.54 21.85 -5.87
C SER A 353 9.03 21.66 -5.67
N TYR A 354 8.27 21.39 -6.72
CA TYR A 354 6.80 21.24 -6.62
C TYR A 354 6.30 20.00 -7.35
N SER A 355 5.43 19.21 -6.70
CA SER A 355 4.66 18.20 -7.42
C SER A 355 3.49 18.88 -8.13
N LYS A 356 3.32 18.61 -9.42
CA LYS A 356 2.22 19.13 -10.23
C LYS A 356 1.23 18.00 -10.52
N THR A 357 -0.05 18.27 -10.32
CA THR A 357 -1.15 17.38 -10.66
C THR A 357 -2.11 18.14 -11.56
N VAL A 358 -2.44 17.58 -12.72
CA VAL A 358 -3.42 18.16 -13.64
C VAL A 358 -4.72 17.38 -13.52
N VAL A 359 -5.82 18.12 -13.36
CA VAL A 359 -7.18 17.59 -13.44
C VAL A 359 -7.90 18.23 -14.61
N TYR A 360 -8.73 17.45 -15.30
CA TYR A 360 -9.46 17.87 -16.49
C TYR A 360 -10.91 18.15 -16.12
N VAL A 361 -11.48 19.18 -16.75
CA VAL A 361 -12.88 19.56 -16.61
C VAL A 361 -13.57 19.28 -17.94
N GLY A 362 -14.64 18.49 -17.89
CA GLY A 362 -15.45 18.16 -19.06
C GLY A 362 -16.92 18.46 -18.86
N ARG A 363 -17.61 18.75 -19.97
CA ARG A 363 -19.04 19.05 -20.01
C ARG A 363 -19.76 18.20 -21.03
N GLU A 364 -20.98 17.83 -20.69
CA GLU A 364 -21.90 17.10 -21.56
C GLU A 364 -22.07 17.78 -22.91
N GLY A 365 -21.97 17.00 -23.99
CA GLY A 365 -22.11 17.50 -25.36
C GLY A 365 -20.86 18.16 -25.95
N GLU A 366 -19.91 18.59 -25.12
CA GLU A 366 -18.72 19.33 -25.54
C GLU A 366 -17.41 18.54 -25.34
N GLY A 367 -17.37 17.61 -24.39
CA GLY A 367 -16.17 16.85 -24.07
C GLY A 367 -15.30 17.60 -23.06
N ILE A 368 -13.99 17.57 -23.21
CA ILE A 368 -13.06 18.30 -22.33
C ILE A 368 -13.08 19.77 -22.72
N ILE A 369 -13.30 20.64 -21.73
CA ILE A 369 -13.45 22.09 -21.90
C ILE A 369 -12.31 22.89 -21.25
N GLY A 370 -11.60 22.29 -20.30
CA GLY A 370 -10.48 22.92 -19.61
C GLY A 370 -9.69 21.97 -18.72
N ALA A 371 -8.57 22.46 -18.19
CA ALA A 371 -7.70 21.74 -17.27
C ALA A 371 -7.18 22.68 -16.18
N VAL A 372 -6.97 22.11 -15.00
CA VAL A 372 -6.53 22.82 -13.79
C VAL A 372 -5.26 22.15 -13.29
N ALA A 373 -4.15 22.90 -13.23
CA ALA A 373 -2.95 22.44 -12.53
C ALA A 373 -3.00 22.83 -11.06
N ILE A 374 -2.62 21.87 -10.24
CA ILE A 374 -2.50 21.99 -8.81
C ILE A 374 -1.06 21.69 -8.47
N SER A 375 -0.42 22.63 -7.80
CA SER A 375 0.93 22.45 -7.26
C SER A 375 0.85 22.17 -5.77
N ASN A 376 1.79 21.35 -5.29
CA ASN A 376 2.03 21.19 -3.87
C ASN A 376 3.52 21.45 -3.59
N GLY A 377 3.80 22.34 -2.64
CA GLY A 377 5.15 22.65 -2.20
C GLY A 377 5.78 21.45 -1.52
N LEU A 378 6.96 21.04 -2.00
CA LEU A 378 7.80 20.10 -1.26
C LEU A 378 8.36 20.82 -0.02
N CYS A 379 8.43 20.10 1.10
CA CYS A 379 9.05 20.65 2.30
C CYS A 379 10.54 20.95 2.02
N HIS A 380 11.06 22.03 2.60
CA HIS A 380 12.44 22.49 2.41
C HIS A 380 13.53 21.44 2.71
N ASP A 381 13.22 20.44 3.54
CA ASP A 381 14.10 19.34 3.93
C ASP A 381 13.92 18.05 3.10
N ALA A 382 12.86 17.95 2.30
CA ALA A 382 12.48 16.76 1.55
C ALA A 382 13.59 16.36 0.56
N GLU A 383 14.13 17.33 -0.19
CA GLU A 383 15.21 17.10 -1.16
C GLU A 383 16.47 16.57 -0.47
N SER A 384 16.87 17.19 0.65
CA SER A 384 18.03 16.77 1.44
C SER A 384 17.86 15.35 2.01
N THR A 385 16.63 14.97 2.37
CA THR A 385 16.30 13.66 2.93
C THR A 385 16.35 12.58 1.86
N VAL A 386 15.81 12.83 0.67
CA VAL A 386 15.89 11.90 -0.48
C VAL A 386 17.35 11.69 -0.90
N ILE A 387 18.16 12.76 -0.98
CA ILE A 387 19.59 12.66 -1.29
C ILE A 387 20.33 11.81 -0.26
N ARG A 388 20.04 11.98 1.04
CA ARG A 388 20.62 11.15 2.11
C ARG A 388 20.20 9.69 2.02
N LEU A 389 18.96 9.40 1.64
CA LEU A 389 18.47 8.03 1.46
C LEU A 389 19.11 7.33 0.26
N GLN A 390 19.26 8.06 -0.86
CA GLN A 390 19.96 7.58 -2.05
C GLN A 390 21.44 7.29 -1.75
N HIS A 391 22.10 8.16 -0.99
CA HIS A 391 23.49 7.94 -0.56
C HIS A 391 23.64 6.69 0.34
N ASN A 392 22.59 6.31 1.07
CA ASN A 392 22.56 5.11 1.91
C ASN A 392 22.10 3.84 1.16
N GLY A 393 22.02 3.88 -0.18
CA GLY A 393 21.75 2.70 -1.01
C GLY A 393 20.27 2.36 -1.20
N TYR A 394 19.35 3.25 -0.80
CA TYR A 394 17.92 3.08 -1.06
C TYR A 394 17.56 3.73 -2.41
N GLN A 395 17.27 2.92 -3.42
CA GLN A 395 16.70 3.41 -4.69
C GLN A 395 15.17 3.47 -4.58
N HIS A 396 14.58 4.59 -4.99
CA HIS A 396 13.17 4.58 -5.37
C HIS A 396 13.02 3.75 -6.65
N GLY A 397 11.92 2.99 -6.75
CA GLY A 397 11.60 2.26 -7.98
C GLY A 397 11.58 3.19 -9.20
N PRO A 398 11.84 2.68 -10.41
CA PRO A 398 12.00 3.51 -11.59
C PRO A 398 10.77 4.39 -11.82
N SER A 399 10.99 5.63 -12.25
CA SER A 399 9.90 6.51 -12.67
C SER A 399 9.15 5.86 -13.83
N TYR A 400 7.83 6.05 -13.90
CA TYR A 400 6.98 5.50 -14.96
C TYR A 400 7.47 5.86 -16.39
N GLN A 401 8.22 6.96 -16.55
CA GLN A 401 8.80 7.37 -17.83
C GLN A 401 9.98 6.51 -18.30
N GLU A 402 10.65 5.79 -17.39
CA GLU A 402 11.82 4.97 -17.73
C GLU A 402 11.44 3.55 -18.16
N THR A 403 10.24 3.10 -17.78
CA THR A 403 9.71 1.77 -18.14
C THR A 403 9.26 1.72 -19.61
N GLU A 404 8.81 2.85 -20.18
CA GLU A 404 8.34 2.92 -21.57
C GLU A 404 9.48 2.84 -22.60
N LYS A 405 10.70 3.28 -22.23
CA LYS A 405 11.88 3.18 -23.10
C LYS A 405 12.49 1.78 -23.19
N GLN A 406 12.15 0.87 -22.29
CA GLN A 406 12.65 -0.52 -22.31
C GLN A 406 11.70 -1.53 -22.96
N LEU A 407 10.52 -1.07 -23.41
CA LEU A 407 9.46 -1.93 -23.98
C LEU A 407 9.15 -1.65 -25.46
N GLN A 408 9.97 -0.86 -26.16
CA GLN A 408 9.93 -0.82 -27.62
C GLN A 408 10.95 -1.84 -28.20
N PRO A 409 10.52 -2.70 -29.14
CA PRO A 409 11.31 -3.82 -29.66
C PRO A 409 12.53 -3.40 -30.49
#